data_AF-A0A7C9PPE8-F1
#
_entry.id   AF-A0A7C9PPE8-F1
#
_cell.length_a   1.000
_cell.length_b   1.000
_cell.length_c   1.000
_cell.angle_alpha   90.00
_cell.angle_beta   90.00
_cell.angle_gamma   90.00
#
_symmetry.space_group_name_H-M   'P 1'
#
loop_
_entity.id
_entity.type
_entity.pdbx_description
1 polymer ?
#
loop_
_entity_poly.entity_id
_entity_poly.type
_entity_poly.pdbx_seq_one_letter_code
_entity_poly.pdbx_strand_id
1 'polypeptide(L)'
;MNEVIEHRSPLWTAPALVMNSIGGGIVATVILPVVVIGVLCLRRRFWSALFYAIATALSGALVQLLKFSFERPRPTDILVTADLGSFPSGHTANAATLAVILGIVLQRTWVWFAGVIYAVAMAVSRTYLGAHWLSDTIGGLVLGAAVVVIVWTPLATRMHAERDRGRARRLAARRDSVGA
;
A
#
# COMPACT_ATOMS: atom_id res chain seq x y z
N MET A 1 -13.10 6.16 -21.36
CA MET A 1 -11.79 5.49 -21.43
C MET A 1 -11.10 5.80 -22.75
N ASN A 2 -11.83 5.76 -23.87
CA ASN A 2 -11.31 6.09 -25.20
C ASN A 2 -10.62 7.46 -25.23
N GLU A 3 -11.19 8.50 -24.60
CA GLU A 3 -10.57 9.83 -24.52
C GLU A 3 -9.19 9.87 -23.82
N VAL A 4 -8.98 9.07 -22.76
CA VAL A 4 -7.70 9.01 -22.03
C VAL A 4 -6.65 8.21 -22.82
N ILE A 5 -7.09 7.22 -23.59
CA ILE A 5 -6.23 6.41 -24.45
C ILE A 5 -5.80 7.23 -25.70
N GLU A 6 -6.71 8.03 -26.24
CA GLU A 6 -6.47 8.91 -27.40
C GLU A 6 -5.52 10.08 -27.10
N HIS A 7 -5.42 10.52 -25.84
CA HIS A 7 -4.52 11.61 -25.41
C HIS A 7 -3.22 11.13 -24.74
N ARG A 8 -2.79 9.88 -24.97
CA ARG A 8 -1.54 9.35 -24.43
C ARG A 8 -0.32 10.10 -24.98
N SER A 9 0.31 10.92 -24.15
CA SER A 9 1.58 11.59 -24.49
C SER A 9 2.77 10.84 -23.87
N PRO A 10 3.94 10.79 -24.54
CA PRO A 10 5.15 10.14 -24.01
C PRO A 10 5.58 10.66 -22.63
N LEU A 11 5.27 11.93 -22.32
CA LEU A 11 5.62 12.60 -21.07
C LEU A 11 4.97 11.93 -19.83
N TRP A 12 3.77 11.39 -19.96
CA TRP A 12 3.05 10.74 -18.85
C TRP A 12 3.27 9.23 -18.77
N THR A 13 3.77 8.63 -19.84
CA THR A 13 4.03 7.18 -19.92
C THR A 13 5.19 6.75 -19.01
N ALA A 14 6.29 7.50 -18.98
CA ALA A 14 7.43 7.16 -18.14
C ALA A 14 7.09 7.16 -16.63
N PRO A 15 6.44 8.19 -16.06
CA PRO A 15 5.96 8.15 -14.68
C PRO A 15 4.99 7.00 -14.40
N ALA A 16 4.09 6.70 -15.35
CA ALA A 16 3.12 5.62 -15.19
C ALA A 16 3.81 4.24 -15.15
N LEU A 17 4.83 4.02 -15.98
CA LEU A 17 5.65 2.80 -15.97
C LEU A 17 6.45 2.65 -14.67
N VAL A 18 7.00 3.75 -14.14
CA VAL A 18 7.65 3.74 -12.81
C VAL A 18 6.65 3.31 -11.73
N MET A 19 5.45 3.90 -11.72
CA MET A 19 4.37 3.51 -10.80
C MET A 19 4.01 2.02 -10.94
N ASN A 20 3.94 1.50 -12.17
CA ASN A 20 3.69 0.08 -12.41
C ASN A 20 4.76 -0.82 -11.76
N SER A 21 6.04 -0.45 -11.90
CA SER A 21 7.16 -1.22 -11.36
C SER A 21 7.22 -1.18 -9.83
N ILE A 22 6.91 -0.05 -9.20
CA ILE A 22 6.95 0.07 -7.72
C ILE A 22 5.69 -0.45 -7.03
N GLY A 23 4.54 -0.45 -7.72
CA GLY A 23 3.24 -0.83 -7.14
C GLY A 23 2.94 -2.33 -7.21
N GLY A 24 3.77 -3.12 -7.89
CA GLY A 24 3.55 -4.55 -8.12
C GLY A 24 4.84 -5.35 -8.29
N GLY A 25 4.69 -6.59 -8.75
CA GLY A 25 5.80 -7.54 -8.88
C GLY A 25 6.41 -7.95 -7.54
N ILE A 26 7.46 -8.77 -7.60
CA ILE A 26 8.12 -9.35 -6.42
C ILE A 26 8.67 -8.30 -5.46
N VAL A 27 9.08 -7.14 -5.99
CA VAL A 27 9.63 -6.05 -5.18
C VAL A 27 8.57 -5.50 -4.23
N ALA A 28 7.38 -5.17 -4.74
CA ALA A 28 6.31 -4.58 -3.93
C ALA A 28 5.61 -5.61 -3.04
N THR A 29 5.44 -6.85 -3.52
CA THR A 29 4.63 -7.87 -2.82
C THR A 29 5.43 -8.75 -1.86
N VAL A 30 6.75 -8.86 -2.02
CA VAL A 30 7.59 -9.73 -1.17
C VAL A 30 8.74 -8.95 -0.54
N ILE A 31 9.60 -8.32 -1.34
CA ILE A 31 10.85 -7.72 -0.84
C ILE A 31 10.54 -6.57 0.12
N LEU A 32 9.71 -5.62 -0.29
CA LEU A 32 9.34 -4.47 0.53
C LEU A 32 8.68 -4.92 1.86
N PRO A 33 7.68 -5.83 1.86
CA PRO A 33 7.13 -6.36 3.10
C PRO A 33 8.15 -6.99 4.04
N VAL A 34 9.03 -7.86 3.53
CA VAL A 34 10.06 -8.52 4.34
C VAL A 34 11.01 -7.50 4.96
N VAL A 35 11.45 -6.50 4.18
CA VAL A 35 12.32 -5.43 4.67
C VAL A 35 11.62 -4.61 5.75
N VAL A 36 10.36 -4.20 5.55
CA VAL A 36 9.60 -3.42 6.54
C VAL A 36 9.40 -4.19 7.83
N ILE A 37 9.02 -5.47 7.73
CA ILE A 37 8.87 -6.37 8.88
C ILE A 37 10.21 -6.51 9.61
N GLY A 38 11.31 -6.76 8.90
CA GLY A 38 12.64 -6.85 9.47
C GLY A 38 13.05 -5.58 10.22
N VAL A 39 12.85 -4.40 9.62
CA VAL A 39 13.13 -3.11 10.25
C VAL A 39 12.28 -2.90 11.50
N LEU A 40 10.99 -3.23 11.48
CA LEU A 40 10.11 -3.10 12.64
C LEU A 40 10.52 -4.05 13.78
N CYS A 41 10.88 -5.29 13.46
CA CYS A 41 11.41 -6.26 14.42
C CYS A 41 12.73 -5.79 15.06
N LEU A 42 13.67 -5.28 14.24
CA LEU A 42 14.94 -4.69 14.74
C LEU A 42 14.71 -3.48 15.66
N ARG A 43 13.65 -2.71 15.40
CA ARG A 43 13.21 -1.59 16.26
C ARG A 43 12.39 -2.03 17.47
N ARG A 44 12.25 -3.33 17.73
CA ARG A 44 11.42 -3.95 18.78
C ARG A 44 9.94 -3.52 18.72
N ARG A 45 9.44 -3.32 17.49
CA ARG A 45 8.04 -2.99 17.18
C ARG A 45 7.29 -4.19 16.62
N PHE A 46 7.23 -5.27 17.40
CA PHE A 46 6.63 -6.54 17.00
C PHE A 46 5.13 -6.46 16.69
N TRP A 47 4.36 -5.66 17.44
CA TRP A 47 2.93 -5.49 17.17
C TRP A 47 2.70 -4.70 15.88
N SER A 48 3.51 -3.68 15.64
CA SER A 48 3.49 -2.95 14.37
C SER A 48 3.91 -3.85 13.19
N ALA A 49 4.88 -4.75 13.38
CA ALA A 49 5.31 -5.71 12.37
C ALA A 49 4.21 -6.74 12.05
N LEU A 50 3.57 -7.28 13.10
CA LEU A 50 2.44 -8.20 12.97
C LEU A 50 1.25 -7.54 12.26
N PHE A 51 0.90 -6.32 12.67
CA PHE A 51 -0.13 -5.52 12.01
C PHE A 51 0.16 -5.35 10.51
N TYR A 52 1.37 -4.90 10.17
CA TYR A 52 1.79 -4.73 8.79
C TYR A 52 1.65 -6.04 8.00
N ALA A 53 2.19 -7.14 8.53
CA ALA A 53 2.17 -8.45 7.88
C ALA A 53 0.76 -8.96 7.61
N ILE A 54 -0.14 -8.91 8.62
CA ILE A 54 -1.53 -9.36 8.48
C ILE A 54 -2.26 -8.49 7.47
N ALA A 55 -2.13 -7.16 7.56
CA ALA A 55 -2.84 -6.24 6.67
C ALA A 55 -2.44 -6.42 5.20
N THR A 56 -1.13 -6.54 4.91
CA THR A 56 -0.65 -6.75 3.54
C THR A 56 -1.04 -8.12 2.99
N ALA A 57 -0.91 -9.18 3.82
CA ALA A 57 -1.26 -10.53 3.39
C ALA A 57 -2.77 -10.67 3.14
N LEU A 58 -3.61 -10.15 4.04
CA LEU A 58 -5.06 -10.21 3.90
C LEU A 58 -5.55 -9.38 2.70
N SER A 59 -5.00 -8.17 2.50
CA SER A 59 -5.34 -7.34 1.34
C SER A 59 -4.99 -8.05 0.03
N GLY A 60 -3.78 -8.61 -0.07
CA GLY A 60 -3.35 -9.37 -1.25
C GLY A 60 -4.23 -10.61 -1.49
N ALA A 61 -4.53 -11.38 -0.45
CA ALA A 61 -5.39 -12.56 -0.55
C ALA A 61 -6.81 -12.21 -1.03
N LEU A 62 -7.41 -11.15 -0.49
CA LEU A 62 -8.74 -10.71 -0.92
C LEU A 62 -8.74 -10.18 -2.36
N VAL A 63 -7.69 -9.47 -2.78
CA VAL A 63 -7.55 -9.06 -4.20
C VAL A 63 -7.55 -10.29 -5.11
N GLN A 64 -6.78 -11.33 -4.78
CA GLN A 64 -6.74 -12.54 -5.60
C GLN A 64 -8.08 -13.27 -5.59
N LEU A 65 -8.70 -13.44 -4.41
CA LEU A 65 -10.00 -14.08 -4.28
C LEU A 65 -11.07 -13.39 -5.12
N LEU A 66 -11.13 -12.06 -5.08
CA LEU A 66 -12.12 -11.29 -5.85
C LEU A 66 -11.82 -11.34 -7.36
N LYS A 67 -10.54 -11.37 -7.76
CA LYS A 67 -10.16 -11.56 -9.17
C LYS A 67 -10.65 -12.89 -9.72
N PHE A 68 -10.50 -13.97 -8.96
CA PHE A 68 -11.03 -15.29 -9.34
C PHE A 68 -12.56 -15.35 -9.28
N SER A 69 -13.20 -14.55 -8.43
CA SER A 69 -14.66 -14.57 -8.28
C SER A 69 -15.39 -13.77 -9.36
N PHE A 70 -14.83 -12.64 -9.78
CA PHE A 70 -15.46 -11.74 -10.76
C PHE A 70 -15.01 -11.97 -12.19
N GLU A 71 -13.81 -12.51 -12.41
CA GLU A 71 -13.21 -12.79 -13.73
C GLU A 71 -13.35 -11.64 -14.74
N ARG A 72 -13.37 -10.40 -14.22
CA ARG A 72 -13.71 -9.22 -15.02
C ARG A 72 -12.67 -9.02 -16.14
N PRO A 73 -13.08 -8.87 -17.41
CA PRO A 73 -12.16 -8.60 -18.51
C PRO A 73 -11.51 -7.22 -18.37
N ARG A 74 -10.24 -7.14 -18.78
CA ARG A 74 -9.45 -5.90 -18.79
C ARG A 74 -9.79 -5.06 -20.04
N PRO A 75 -9.45 -3.76 -20.05
CA PRO A 75 -9.48 -2.96 -21.28
C PRO A 75 -8.59 -3.56 -22.37
N THR A 76 -8.90 -3.30 -23.64
CA THR A 76 -8.24 -3.95 -24.80
C THR A 76 -6.85 -3.37 -25.14
N ASP A 77 -6.60 -2.08 -24.88
CA ASP A 77 -5.34 -1.39 -25.23
C ASP A 77 -4.35 -1.31 -24.07
N ILE A 78 -3.91 -2.48 -23.59
CA ILE A 78 -3.00 -2.62 -22.43
C ILE A 78 -1.54 -2.36 -22.84
N LEU A 79 -0.87 -1.43 -22.15
CA LEU A 79 0.54 -1.09 -22.38
C LEU A 79 1.54 -1.86 -21.50
N VAL A 80 1.06 -2.76 -20.65
CA VAL A 80 1.87 -3.51 -19.67
C VAL A 80 1.40 -4.97 -19.58
N THR A 81 2.29 -5.89 -19.23
CA THR A 81 1.91 -7.27 -18.93
C THR A 81 0.96 -7.31 -17.73
N ALA A 82 -0.08 -8.14 -17.83
CA ALA A 82 -1.20 -8.11 -16.91
C ALA A 82 -1.63 -9.53 -16.53
N ASP A 83 -1.68 -9.80 -15.22
CA ASP A 83 -2.13 -11.09 -14.69
C ASP A 83 -3.66 -11.27 -14.81
N LEU A 84 -4.16 -12.44 -14.40
CA LEU A 84 -5.58 -12.80 -14.42
C LEU A 84 -6.48 -11.78 -13.68
N GLY A 85 -7.66 -11.49 -14.25
CA GLY A 85 -8.72 -10.65 -13.67
C GLY A 85 -8.41 -9.15 -13.55
N SER A 86 -9.40 -8.31 -13.89
CA SER A 86 -9.28 -6.84 -13.80
C SER A 86 -9.70 -6.27 -12.44
N PHE A 87 -10.75 -6.80 -11.81
CA PHE A 87 -11.32 -6.26 -10.56
C PHE A 87 -10.93 -7.09 -9.34
N PRO A 88 -10.55 -6.46 -8.22
CA PRO A 88 -10.09 -5.07 -8.09
C PRO A 88 -8.62 -4.93 -8.54
N SER A 89 -8.15 -3.69 -8.71
CA SER A 89 -6.76 -3.47 -9.09
C SER A 89 -5.80 -3.62 -7.89
N GLY A 90 -4.91 -4.62 -7.99
CA GLY A 90 -3.93 -4.96 -6.95
C GLY A 90 -2.90 -3.88 -6.67
N HIS A 91 -2.40 -3.17 -7.69
CA HIS A 91 -1.48 -2.04 -7.52
C HIS A 91 -2.09 -0.93 -6.65
N THR A 92 -3.34 -0.55 -6.93
CA THR A 92 -4.07 0.44 -6.11
C THR A 92 -4.39 -0.08 -4.72
N ALA A 93 -4.74 -1.36 -4.57
CA ALA A 93 -4.93 -1.96 -3.26
C ALA A 93 -3.66 -1.92 -2.42
N ASN A 94 -2.52 -2.30 -3.00
CA ASN A 94 -1.20 -2.21 -2.36
C ASN A 94 -0.86 -0.77 -1.97
N ALA A 95 -1.10 0.20 -2.87
CA ALA A 95 -0.81 1.60 -2.60
C ALA A 95 -1.65 2.17 -1.45
N ALA A 96 -2.96 1.88 -1.43
CA ALA A 96 -3.85 2.27 -0.34
C ALA A 96 -3.46 1.58 0.98
N THR A 97 -3.20 0.28 0.95
CA THR A 97 -2.77 -0.50 2.13
C THR A 97 -1.51 0.10 2.74
N LEU A 98 -0.49 0.37 1.92
CA LEU A 98 0.76 0.97 2.39
C LEU A 98 0.55 2.39 2.94
N ALA A 99 -0.21 3.23 2.23
CA ALA A 99 -0.49 4.61 2.65
C ALA A 99 -1.16 4.66 4.02
N VAL A 100 -2.20 3.84 4.24
CA VAL A 100 -2.95 3.82 5.50
C VAL A 100 -2.10 3.23 6.63
N ILE A 101 -1.34 2.14 6.38
CA ILE A 101 -0.45 1.58 7.40
C ILE A 101 0.59 2.63 7.85
N LEU A 102 1.25 3.31 6.90
CA LEU A 102 2.25 4.31 7.23
C LEU A 102 1.64 5.51 7.98
N GLY A 103 0.44 5.94 7.58
CA GLY A 103 -0.33 6.97 8.29
C GLY A 103 -0.58 6.62 9.76
N ILE A 104 -1.02 5.39 10.01
CA ILE A 104 -1.29 4.86 11.36
C ILE A 104 -0.01 4.69 12.18
N VAL A 105 1.04 4.11 11.60
CA VAL A 105 2.28 3.78 12.33
C VAL A 105 3.12 5.02 12.63
N LEU A 106 3.22 5.95 11.67
CA LEU A 106 4.04 7.15 11.82
C LEU A 106 3.29 8.30 12.49
N GLN A 107 1.97 8.37 12.35
CA GLN A 107 1.10 9.43 12.91
C GLN A 107 1.60 10.84 12.61
N ARG A 108 2.02 11.08 11.36
CA ARG A 108 2.43 12.40 10.88
C ARG A 108 1.49 12.84 9.77
N THR A 109 0.95 14.05 9.88
CA THR A 109 -0.03 14.59 8.93
C THR A 109 0.49 14.58 7.48
N TRP A 110 1.77 14.92 7.26
CA TRP A 110 2.36 14.89 5.93
C TRP A 110 2.43 13.48 5.32
N VAL A 111 2.49 12.41 6.14
CA VAL A 111 2.49 11.02 5.65
C VAL A 111 1.13 10.66 5.09
N TRP A 112 0.04 11.14 5.72
CA TRP A 112 -1.31 10.98 5.17
C TRP A 112 -1.45 11.69 3.83
N PHE A 113 -1.02 12.94 3.74
CA PHE A 113 -1.04 13.68 2.47
C PHE A 113 -0.22 12.99 1.38
N ALA A 114 1.02 12.62 1.67
CA ALA A 114 1.88 11.90 0.73
C ALA A 114 1.28 10.55 0.32
N GLY A 115 0.67 9.83 1.26
CA GLY A 115 0.00 8.55 1.01
C GLY A 115 -1.22 8.69 0.11
N VAL A 116 -2.06 9.71 0.32
CA VAL A 116 -3.20 10.01 -0.55
C VAL A 116 -2.73 10.35 -1.96
N ILE A 117 -1.73 11.22 -2.09
CA ILE A 117 -1.16 11.59 -3.39
C ILE A 117 -0.62 10.35 -4.12
N TYR A 118 0.12 9.50 -3.42
CA TYR A 118 0.66 8.26 -3.99
C TYR A 118 -0.45 7.30 -4.44
N ALA A 119 -1.47 7.08 -3.61
CA ALA A 119 -2.57 6.16 -3.92
C ALA A 119 -3.39 6.65 -5.13
N VAL A 120 -3.65 7.96 -5.20
CA VAL A 120 -4.34 8.58 -6.34
C VAL A 120 -3.47 8.53 -7.60
N ALA A 121 -2.18 8.85 -7.51
CA ALA A 121 -1.26 8.75 -8.63
C ALA A 121 -1.16 7.32 -9.17
N MET A 122 -1.19 6.32 -8.29
CA MET A 122 -1.25 4.92 -8.68
C MET A 122 -2.53 4.60 -9.44
N ALA A 123 -3.70 5.01 -8.92
CA ALA A 123 -4.98 4.82 -9.59
C ALA A 123 -4.99 5.40 -11.00
N VAL A 124 -4.56 6.67 -11.14
CA VAL A 124 -4.45 7.35 -12.43
C VAL A 124 -3.50 6.62 -13.37
N SER A 125 -2.33 6.18 -12.90
CA SER A 125 -1.37 5.41 -13.69
C SER A 125 -1.99 4.11 -14.24
N ARG A 126 -2.70 3.35 -13.40
CA ARG A 126 -3.33 2.08 -13.83
C ARG A 126 -4.41 2.27 -14.86
N THR A 127 -5.20 3.33 -14.76
CA THR A 127 -6.20 3.69 -15.76
C THR A 127 -5.55 4.21 -17.05
N TYR A 128 -4.53 5.08 -16.94
CA TYR A 128 -3.78 5.62 -18.09
C TYR A 128 -3.13 4.54 -18.94
N LEU A 129 -2.48 3.56 -18.29
CA LEU A 129 -1.84 2.42 -18.97
C LEU A 129 -2.84 1.44 -19.60
N GLY A 130 -4.15 1.67 -19.43
CA GLY A 130 -5.20 0.76 -19.91
C GLY A 130 -5.22 -0.57 -19.15
N ALA A 131 -4.51 -0.67 -18.04
CA ALA A 131 -4.39 -1.93 -17.30
C ALA A 131 -5.66 -2.28 -16.52
N HIS A 132 -6.45 -1.26 -16.15
CA HIS A 132 -7.62 -1.38 -15.29
C HIS A 132 -8.68 -0.33 -15.62
N TRP A 133 -9.94 -0.68 -15.38
CA TRP A 133 -11.04 0.28 -15.37
C TRP A 133 -10.93 1.23 -14.17
N LEU A 134 -11.47 2.45 -14.28
CA LEU A 134 -11.51 3.39 -13.16
C LEU A 134 -12.20 2.77 -11.92
N SER A 135 -13.25 1.98 -12.13
CA SER A 135 -13.92 1.26 -11.04
C SER A 135 -13.05 0.17 -10.39
N ASP A 136 -12.12 -0.46 -11.12
CA ASP A 136 -11.17 -1.41 -10.53
C ASP A 136 -10.18 -0.70 -9.61
N THR A 137 -9.73 0.50 -10.01
CA THR A 137 -8.79 1.30 -9.23
C THR A 137 -9.44 1.85 -7.97
N ILE A 138 -10.68 2.35 -8.06
CA ILE A 138 -11.45 2.78 -6.90
C ILE A 138 -11.73 1.59 -5.97
N GLY A 139 -12.16 0.45 -6.52
CA GLY A 139 -12.38 -0.78 -5.74
C GLY A 139 -11.11 -1.24 -5.01
N GLY A 140 -9.95 -1.15 -5.67
CA GLY A 140 -8.65 -1.42 -5.05
C GLY A 140 -8.34 -0.48 -3.88
N LEU A 141 -8.52 0.83 -4.06
CA LEU A 141 -8.30 1.82 -3.01
C LEU A 141 -9.17 1.56 -1.77
N VAL A 142 -10.46 1.33 -1.98
CA VAL A 142 -11.43 1.05 -0.91
C VAL A 142 -11.08 -0.25 -0.19
N LEU A 143 -10.81 -1.33 -0.94
CA LEU A 143 -10.46 -2.62 -0.35
C LEU A 143 -9.20 -2.52 0.52
N GLY A 144 -8.13 -1.92 -0.01
CA GLY A 144 -6.87 -1.76 0.73
C GLY A 144 -7.06 -0.97 2.02
N ALA A 145 -7.71 0.19 1.95
CA ALA A 145 -7.98 1.01 3.12
C ALA A 145 -8.86 0.30 4.17
N ALA A 146 -9.94 -0.36 3.73
CA ALA A 146 -10.86 -1.06 4.61
C ALA A 146 -10.17 -2.21 5.36
N VAL A 147 -9.38 -3.03 4.66
CA VAL A 147 -8.62 -4.13 5.28
C VAL A 147 -7.69 -3.61 6.37
N VAL A 148 -6.96 -2.53 6.10
CA VAL A 148 -6.05 -1.95 7.09
C VAL A 148 -6.79 -1.49 8.36
N VAL A 149 -7.92 -0.81 8.21
CA VAL A 149 -8.72 -0.34 9.36
C VAL A 149 -9.28 -1.52 10.16
N ILE A 150 -9.78 -2.55 9.48
CA ILE A 150 -10.31 -3.77 10.13
C ILE A 150 -9.20 -4.47 10.93
N VAL A 151 -8.03 -4.67 10.34
CA VAL A 151 -6.88 -5.33 11.00
C VAL A 151 -6.30 -4.48 12.13
N TRP A 152 -6.31 -3.15 11.97
CA TRP A 152 -5.80 -2.23 12.99
C TRP A 152 -6.65 -2.28 14.26
N THR A 153 -7.98 -2.33 14.14
CA THR A 153 -8.92 -2.22 15.26
C THR A 153 -8.58 -3.13 16.46
N PRO A 154 -8.39 -4.45 16.31
CA PRO A 154 -8.03 -5.33 17.44
C PRO A 154 -6.58 -5.19 17.92
N LEU A 155 -5.70 -4.56 17.14
CA LEU A 155 -4.26 -4.40 17.44
C LEU A 155 -3.90 -3.00 17.96
N ALA A 156 -4.82 -2.03 17.84
CA ALA A 156 -4.58 -0.61 18.12
C ALA A 156 -4.02 -0.37 19.54
N THR A 157 -4.64 -0.98 20.56
CA THR A 157 -4.22 -0.83 21.96
C THR A 157 -2.80 -1.35 22.20
N ARG A 158 -2.45 -2.49 21.59
CA ARG A 158 -1.12 -3.10 21.70
C ARG A 158 -0.06 -2.28 20.99
N MET A 159 -0.38 -1.74 19.81
CA MET A 159 0.51 -0.86 19.05
C MET A 159 0.76 0.46 19.77
N HIS A 160 -0.26 1.05 20.41
CA HIS A 160 -0.10 2.25 21.23
C HIS A 160 0.81 1.99 22.43
N ALA A 161 0.56 0.91 23.19
CA ALA A 161 1.40 0.52 24.32
C ALA A 161 2.86 0.24 23.91
N GLU A 162 3.08 -0.44 22.79
CA GLU A 162 4.39 -0.68 22.20
C GLU A 162 5.15 0.62 21.89
N ARG A 163 4.45 1.57 21.28
CA ARG A 163 5.02 2.87 20.94
C ARG A 163 5.43 3.66 22.19
N ASP A 164 4.61 3.65 23.23
CA ASP A 164 4.89 4.38 24.47
C ASP A 164 6.08 3.77 25.22
N ARG A 165 6.16 2.44 25.28
CA ARG A 165 7.36 1.73 25.77
C ARG A 165 8.61 2.11 24.97
N GLY A 166 8.50 2.22 23.65
CA GLY A 166 9.59 2.65 22.78
C GLY A 166 10.02 4.11 23.04
N ARG A 167 9.09 5.00 23.35
CA ARG A 167 9.36 6.40 23.73
C ARG A 167 10.06 6.48 25.09
N ALA A 168 9.56 5.78 26.10
CA ALA A 168 10.15 5.74 27.43
C ALA A 168 11.62 5.27 27.41
N ARG A 169 11.91 4.20 26.66
CA ARG A 169 13.29 3.69 26.47
C ARG A 169 14.24 4.74 25.86
N ARG A 170 13.77 5.51 24.88
CA ARG A 170 14.58 6.57 24.24
C ARG A 170 14.85 7.74 25.18
N LEU A 171 13.89 8.08 26.04
CA LEU A 171 14.05 9.16 27.02
C LEU A 171 15.02 8.75 28.14
N ALA A 172 14.95 7.50 28.61
CA ALA A 172 15.91 6.96 29.58
C ALA A 172 17.35 7.03 29.03
N ALA A 173 17.60 6.48 27.84
CA ALA A 173 18.92 6.52 27.21
C ALA A 173 19.47 7.94 26.96
N ARG A 174 18.58 8.93 26.77
CA ARG A 174 18.98 10.35 26.65
C ARG A 174 19.37 10.98 27.98
N ARG A 175 18.77 10.54 29.09
CA ARG A 175 19.17 11.03 30.43
C ARG A 175 20.54 10.50 30.80
N ASP A 176 20.77 9.21 30.55
CA ASP A 176 22.05 8.55 30.87
C ASP A 176 23.23 9.15 30.07
N SER A 177 22.98 9.67 28.87
CA SER A 177 24.00 10.31 28.02
C SER A 177 24.26 11.79 28.31
N VAL A 178 23.40 12.45 29.09
CA VAL A 178 23.58 13.86 29.51
C VAL A 178 24.11 13.94 30.94
N GLY A 179 23.90 12.91 31.75
CA GLY A 179 24.43 12.81 33.12
C GLY A 179 25.82 12.19 33.24
N ALA A 180 26.41 11.70 32.14
CA ALA A 180 27.78 11.22 32.02
C ALA A 180 28.63 12.25 31.28
#